data_AF-A0A0Q3PYU9-F1
#
_entry.id   AF-A0A0Q3PYU9-F1
#
_cell.length_a   1.000
_cell.length_b   1.000
_cell.length_c   1.000
_cell.angle_alpha   90.00
_cell.angle_beta   90.00
_cell.angle_gamma   90.00
#
_symmetry.space_group_name_H-M   'P 1'
#
loop_
_entity.id
_entity.type
_entity.pdbx_description
1 polymer ?
#
loop_
_entity_poly.entity_id
_entity_poly.type
_entity_poly.pdbx_seq_one_letter_code
_entity_poly.pdbx_strand_id
1 'polypeptide(L)'
;MAPPIAAAASASDGGIEENAMAILDTFGVKDSRDLHDDRAAFLEAVRSGCLSGDKPSSPSWRMYNAVFQILQSSSSLELTIASFHLLMELGKQYPRVYLTNSGPHQAVVIDKESWSPFLLGNNALYGEIGGNTSRLDHLFDSSRFLLLVEDMVEAANGKDTNNGLKHVENMVMFKYLVSTLEADFLPRQIAYKESLDWSILRESLLNVLLVLLVNGCCHVKASRKLVFKTLVMKCISFLNQCHREVEDNLSSKEDYPKSASDLDSSLAFSSLVLEREVLLSVQKLFIMVINLDLIRKEADKLGRTSRSDGFRNPILEVVLDELSYNTTNLSSVLLAFVEWKSKLEIILLYFSRYYVKPAVRTRRSDNSQQDLTVESVLSLFSAATSAKAIVKNMHPDNAQLFLAHTYQVCLSIQGDSSKNTDATQMIGATLLQISCKFVSAFQNLRKMNPNIEISPFEKEALFTAATLTRKLQNE
;
A
#
# COMPACT_ATOMS: atom_id res chain seq x y z
N MET A 1 -18.18 48.93 -27.61
CA MET A 1 -18.68 48.67 -26.24
C MET A 1 -19.90 47.78 -26.36
N ALA A 2 -19.71 46.48 -26.16
CA ALA A 2 -20.73 45.46 -26.00
C ALA A 2 -20.16 44.50 -24.94
N PRO A 3 -20.93 44.12 -23.91
CA PRO A 3 -20.38 43.38 -22.77
C PRO A 3 -20.10 41.92 -23.16
N PRO A 4 -19.12 41.26 -22.50
CA PRO A 4 -18.88 39.84 -22.69
C PRO A 4 -20.04 39.04 -22.10
N ILE A 5 -20.47 38.04 -22.86
CA ILE A 5 -21.50 37.06 -22.48
C ILE A 5 -20.99 36.33 -21.23
N ALA A 6 -21.67 36.54 -20.11
CA ALA A 6 -21.48 35.75 -18.90
C ALA A 6 -21.76 34.28 -19.24
N ALA A 7 -20.79 33.41 -18.94
CA ALA A 7 -21.00 31.97 -18.93
C ALA A 7 -22.14 31.68 -17.94
N ALA A 8 -23.29 31.28 -18.48
CA ALA A 8 -24.42 30.85 -17.69
C ALA A 8 -24.01 29.62 -16.87
N ALA A 9 -23.98 29.78 -15.55
CA ALA A 9 -23.99 28.66 -14.63
C ALA A 9 -25.22 27.78 -14.97
N SER A 10 -24.98 26.50 -15.22
CA SER A 10 -25.98 25.51 -15.58
C SER A 10 -27.00 25.32 -14.47
N ALA A 11 -28.16 25.98 -14.60
CA ALA A 11 -29.32 25.84 -13.71
C ALA A 11 -30.01 24.47 -13.78
N SER A 12 -29.41 23.45 -14.40
CA SER A 12 -29.96 22.08 -14.50
C SER A 12 -29.36 21.10 -13.48
N ASP A 13 -28.27 21.47 -12.78
CA ASP A 13 -27.51 20.52 -11.95
C ASP A 13 -28.11 20.33 -10.54
N GLY A 14 -28.81 21.35 -10.02
CA GLY A 14 -29.45 21.30 -8.70
C GLY A 14 -30.59 20.28 -8.59
N GLY A 15 -31.28 19.96 -9.69
CA GLY A 15 -32.42 19.05 -9.67
C GLY A 15 -32.05 17.60 -9.41
N ILE A 16 -30.89 17.12 -9.89
CA ILE A 16 -30.46 15.74 -9.65
C ILE A 16 -30.01 15.56 -8.20
N GLU A 17 -29.24 16.51 -7.66
CA GLU A 17 -28.87 16.50 -6.24
C GLU A 17 -30.11 16.54 -5.35
N GLU A 18 -31.01 17.50 -5.55
CA GLU A 18 -32.21 17.66 -4.70
C GLU A 18 -33.09 16.41 -4.74
N ASN A 19 -33.33 15.85 -5.94
CA ASN A 19 -34.13 14.63 -6.09
C ASN A 19 -33.48 13.41 -5.43
N ALA A 20 -32.17 13.22 -5.60
CA ALA A 20 -31.46 12.11 -4.99
C ALA A 20 -31.44 12.26 -3.45
N MET A 21 -31.07 13.44 -2.95
CA MET A 21 -31.00 13.70 -1.52
C MET A 21 -32.38 13.64 -0.84
N ALA A 22 -33.47 13.95 -1.54
CA ALA A 22 -34.84 13.82 -1.03
C ALA A 22 -35.23 12.37 -0.71
N ILE A 23 -34.63 11.37 -1.36
CA ILE A 23 -34.87 9.94 -1.05
C ILE A 23 -34.43 9.64 0.39
N LEU A 24 -33.36 10.28 0.85
CA LEU A 24 -32.83 10.12 2.21
C LEU A 24 -33.54 11.02 3.23
N ASP A 25 -34.20 12.10 2.78
CA ASP A 25 -34.83 13.11 3.63
C ASP A 25 -36.26 12.69 4.03
N THR A 26 -36.37 11.62 4.82
CA THR A 26 -37.65 11.21 5.42
C THR A 26 -37.63 11.40 6.93
N PHE A 27 -38.10 12.57 7.35
CA PHE A 27 -38.40 12.89 8.74
C PHE A 27 -39.52 11.98 9.28
N GLY A 28 -39.16 11.00 10.13
CA GLY A 28 -40.08 10.36 11.07
C GLY A 28 -40.18 8.84 10.96
N VAL A 29 -39.54 8.15 11.93
CA VAL A 29 -39.69 6.73 12.33
C VAL A 29 -40.09 5.77 11.21
N LYS A 30 -39.10 5.35 10.43
CA LYS A 30 -39.21 4.25 9.46
C LYS A 30 -38.81 2.93 10.09
N ASP A 31 -39.48 1.84 9.70
CA ASP A 31 -39.02 0.49 10.00
C ASP A 31 -37.65 0.26 9.34
N SER A 32 -36.84 -0.65 9.89
CA SER A 32 -35.47 -0.90 9.39
C SER A 32 -35.42 -1.32 7.91
N ARG A 33 -36.53 -1.80 7.35
CA ARG A 33 -36.66 -2.19 5.94
C ARG A 33 -36.83 -0.98 5.03
N ASP A 34 -37.71 -0.05 5.40
CA ASP A 34 -37.93 1.18 4.63
C ASP A 34 -36.62 1.97 4.50
N LEU A 35 -35.81 2.03 5.57
CA LEU A 35 -34.50 2.67 5.55
C LEU A 35 -33.50 1.97 4.62
N HIS A 36 -33.54 0.63 4.52
CA HIS A 36 -32.66 -0.11 3.61
C HIS A 36 -33.07 0.17 2.15
N ASP A 37 -34.36 0.07 1.85
CA ASP A 37 -34.91 0.31 0.51
C ASP A 37 -34.64 1.74 0.04
N ASP A 38 -34.79 2.75 0.91
CA ASP A 38 -34.45 4.14 0.59
C ASP A 38 -32.97 4.30 0.25
N ARG A 39 -32.08 3.68 1.04
CA ARG A 39 -30.63 3.74 0.80
C ARG A 39 -30.28 3.05 -0.51
N ALA A 40 -30.88 1.91 -0.81
CA ALA A 40 -30.69 1.21 -2.09
C ALA A 40 -31.19 2.06 -3.27
N ALA A 41 -32.38 2.65 -3.16
CA ALA A 41 -32.95 3.54 -4.17
C ALA A 41 -32.09 4.79 -4.37
N PHE A 42 -31.55 5.37 -3.30
CA PHE A 42 -30.60 6.47 -3.36
C PHE A 42 -29.33 6.11 -4.13
N LEU A 43 -28.70 4.97 -3.79
CA LEU A 43 -27.48 4.52 -4.49
C LEU A 43 -27.74 4.34 -5.99
N GLU A 44 -28.88 3.77 -6.36
CA GLU A 44 -29.23 3.57 -7.77
C GLU A 44 -29.59 4.87 -8.49
N ALA A 45 -30.21 5.83 -7.81
CA ALA A 45 -30.46 7.17 -8.34
C ALA A 45 -29.15 7.91 -8.63
N VAL A 46 -28.17 7.84 -7.72
CA VAL A 46 -26.82 8.40 -7.93
C VAL A 46 -26.13 7.71 -9.09
N ARG A 47 -26.16 6.37 -9.15
CA ARG A 47 -25.58 5.62 -10.28
C ARG A 47 -26.20 6.04 -11.61
N SER A 48 -27.53 6.10 -11.67
CA SER A 48 -28.26 6.47 -12.88
C SER A 48 -27.96 7.90 -13.34
N GLY A 49 -27.95 8.87 -12.41
CA GLY A 49 -27.72 10.28 -12.72
C GLY A 49 -26.27 10.60 -13.11
N CYS A 50 -25.30 9.89 -12.51
CA CYS A 50 -23.88 10.23 -12.63
C CYS A 50 -23.07 9.28 -13.51
N LEU A 51 -23.54 8.07 -13.79
CA LEU A 51 -22.76 7.09 -14.55
C LEU A 51 -23.48 6.60 -15.81
N SER A 52 -24.80 6.39 -15.75
CA SER A 52 -25.56 5.69 -16.80
C SER A 52 -26.50 6.58 -17.64
N GLY A 53 -26.69 7.84 -17.27
CA GLY A 53 -27.60 8.76 -17.98
C GLY A 53 -27.07 9.24 -19.34
N ASP A 54 -27.98 9.73 -20.18
CA ASP A 54 -27.66 10.26 -21.52
C ASP A 54 -26.69 11.46 -21.49
N LYS A 55 -26.67 12.19 -20.37
CA LYS A 55 -25.71 13.26 -20.04
C LYS A 55 -25.34 13.13 -18.56
N PRO A 56 -24.36 12.27 -18.22
CA PRO A 56 -23.99 12.04 -16.84
C PRO A 56 -23.36 13.31 -16.25
N SER A 57 -23.84 13.71 -15.08
CA SER A 57 -23.33 14.86 -14.31
C SER A 57 -22.40 14.38 -13.20
N SER A 58 -21.40 15.19 -12.86
CA SER A 58 -20.55 14.90 -11.71
C SER A 58 -21.41 14.94 -10.45
N PRO A 59 -21.37 13.92 -9.58
CA PRO A 59 -22.10 13.95 -8.31
C PRO A 59 -21.58 15.10 -7.44
N SER A 60 -22.50 15.75 -6.73
CA SER A 60 -22.09 16.78 -5.77
C SER A 60 -21.40 16.17 -4.55
N TRP A 61 -20.66 16.99 -3.80
CA TRP A 61 -20.05 16.58 -2.53
C TRP A 61 -21.06 15.92 -1.58
N ARG A 62 -22.31 16.41 -1.53
CA ARG A 62 -23.35 15.88 -0.65
C ARG A 62 -23.77 14.47 -1.05
N MET A 63 -23.91 14.23 -2.35
CA MET A 63 -24.20 12.89 -2.88
C MET A 63 -23.06 11.92 -2.56
N TYR A 64 -21.81 12.29 -2.86
CA TYR A 64 -20.64 11.47 -2.52
C TYR A 64 -20.58 11.15 -1.02
N ASN A 65 -20.74 12.16 -0.17
CA ASN A 65 -20.68 12.00 1.27
C ASN A 65 -21.81 11.08 1.78
N ALA A 66 -23.02 11.17 1.22
CA ALA A 66 -24.12 10.28 1.58
C ALA A 66 -23.83 8.82 1.18
N VAL A 67 -23.29 8.57 -0.03
CA VAL A 67 -22.86 7.22 -0.43
C VAL A 67 -21.79 6.68 0.53
N PHE A 68 -20.80 7.51 0.90
CA PHE A 68 -19.77 7.14 1.86
C PHE A 68 -20.32 6.84 3.27
N GLN A 69 -21.30 7.61 3.73
CA GLN A 69 -21.97 7.37 5.00
C GLN A 69 -22.73 6.05 5.01
N ILE A 70 -23.39 5.69 3.90
CA ILE A 70 -24.04 4.38 3.76
C ILE A 70 -22.99 3.28 3.87
N LEU A 71 -21.83 3.41 3.21
CA LEU A 71 -20.72 2.45 3.37
C LEU A 71 -20.26 2.33 4.83
N GLN A 72 -20.15 3.44 5.56
CA GLN A 72 -19.63 3.46 6.93
C GLN A 72 -20.61 2.92 7.99
N SER A 73 -21.91 3.07 7.76
CA SER A 73 -22.98 2.84 8.75
C SER A 73 -24.08 1.90 8.26
N SER A 74 -23.77 1.08 7.26
CA SER A 74 -24.66 0.02 6.81
C SER A 74 -24.85 -1.00 7.93
N SER A 75 -26.02 -1.64 7.96
CA SER A 75 -26.26 -2.87 8.71
C SER A 75 -26.53 -4.04 7.74
N SER A 76 -26.15 -3.88 6.48
CA SER A 76 -26.46 -4.76 5.37
C SER A 76 -25.24 -4.91 4.46
N LEU A 77 -24.86 -6.16 4.21
CA LEU A 77 -23.77 -6.49 3.30
C LEU A 77 -24.03 -5.96 1.88
N GLU A 78 -25.28 -6.05 1.42
CA GLU A 78 -25.69 -5.58 0.10
C GLU A 78 -25.41 -4.09 -0.08
N LEU A 79 -25.85 -3.26 0.89
CA LEU A 79 -25.62 -1.82 0.85
C LEU A 79 -24.13 -1.48 0.98
N THR A 80 -23.37 -2.24 1.77
CA THR A 80 -21.91 -2.08 1.91
C THR A 80 -21.20 -2.30 0.57
N ILE A 81 -21.49 -3.42 -0.10
CA ILE A 81 -20.87 -3.75 -1.39
C ILE A 81 -21.36 -2.80 -2.51
N ALA A 82 -22.65 -2.48 -2.54
CA ALA A 82 -23.21 -1.55 -3.53
C ALA A 82 -22.61 -0.14 -3.40
N SER A 83 -22.49 0.37 -2.17
CA SER A 83 -21.88 1.67 -1.90
C SER A 83 -20.39 1.68 -2.29
N PHE A 84 -19.66 0.62 -1.94
CA PHE A 84 -18.25 0.46 -2.33
C PHE A 84 -18.08 0.50 -3.85
N HIS A 85 -18.82 -0.32 -4.60
CA HIS A 85 -18.74 -0.33 -6.05
C HIS A 85 -19.09 1.03 -6.65
N LEU A 86 -20.16 1.66 -6.17
CA LEU A 86 -20.56 2.97 -6.65
C LEU A 86 -19.46 4.02 -6.41
N LEU A 87 -18.86 4.06 -5.21
CA LEU A 87 -17.77 5.00 -4.93
C LEU A 87 -16.54 4.74 -5.82
N MET A 88 -16.22 3.49 -6.11
CA MET A 88 -15.13 3.12 -7.00
C MET A 88 -15.41 3.54 -8.45
N GLU A 89 -16.63 3.32 -8.93
CA GLU A 89 -17.09 3.74 -10.27
C GLU A 89 -17.06 5.26 -10.42
N LEU A 90 -17.62 5.98 -9.43
CA LEU A 90 -17.62 7.44 -9.40
C LEU A 90 -16.20 8.00 -9.35
N GLY A 91 -15.31 7.44 -8.53
CA GLY A 91 -13.92 7.89 -8.43
C GLY A 91 -13.11 7.64 -9.71
N LYS A 92 -13.47 6.63 -10.50
CA LYS A 92 -12.87 6.36 -11.81
C LYS A 92 -13.37 7.33 -12.88
N GLN A 93 -14.67 7.63 -12.87
CA GLN A 93 -15.28 8.54 -13.84
C GLN A 93 -14.93 10.01 -13.57
N TYR A 94 -14.90 10.39 -12.29
CA TYR A 94 -14.66 11.75 -11.81
C TYR A 94 -13.47 11.77 -10.82
N PRO A 95 -12.23 11.54 -11.31
CA PRO A 95 -11.06 11.49 -10.44
C PRO A 95 -10.74 12.87 -9.88
N ARG A 96 -10.45 12.93 -8.57
CA ARG A 96 -10.00 14.14 -7.88
C ARG A 96 -8.70 14.71 -8.46
N VAL A 97 -7.80 13.81 -8.85
CA VAL A 97 -6.51 14.17 -9.45
C VAL A 97 -6.36 13.44 -10.75
N TYR A 98 -6.10 14.18 -11.82
CA TYR A 98 -5.85 13.61 -13.14
C TYR A 98 -4.81 14.42 -13.90
N LEU A 99 -4.31 13.82 -14.98
CA LEU A 99 -3.30 14.43 -15.83
C LEU A 99 -3.98 15.01 -17.07
N THR A 100 -3.56 16.22 -17.44
CA THR A 100 -3.98 16.85 -18.69
C THR A 100 -2.77 17.12 -19.58
N ASN A 101 -2.97 16.90 -20.88
CA ASN A 101 -1.98 17.25 -21.90
C ASN A 101 -2.07 18.75 -22.17
N SER A 102 -1.38 19.55 -21.36
CA SER A 102 -1.24 20.99 -21.56
C SER A 102 0.13 21.31 -22.16
N GLY A 103 0.31 20.93 -23.43
CA GLY A 103 1.54 21.16 -24.18
C GLY A 103 2.57 20.01 -24.04
N PRO A 104 3.89 20.28 -24.03
CA PRO A 104 4.94 19.26 -24.01
C PRO A 104 5.11 18.53 -22.67
N HIS A 105 4.37 18.93 -21.63
CA HIS A 105 4.41 18.34 -20.28
C HIS A 105 3.01 17.98 -19.80
N GLN A 106 2.88 16.89 -19.04
CA GLN A 106 1.63 16.54 -18.37
C GLN A 106 1.47 17.40 -17.11
N ALA A 107 0.39 18.17 -17.04
CA ALA A 107 0.05 18.94 -15.85
C ALA A 107 -0.94 18.17 -14.97
N VAL A 108 -0.68 18.16 -13.66
CA VAL A 108 -1.64 17.67 -12.68
C VAL A 108 -2.76 18.68 -12.53
N VAL A 109 -3.99 18.24 -12.75
CA VAL A 109 -5.18 18.99 -12.40
C VAL A 109 -5.77 18.38 -11.14
N ILE A 110 -6.03 19.25 -10.17
CA ILE A 110 -6.70 18.90 -8.92
C ILE A 110 -8.08 19.55 -8.99
N ASP A 111 -9.11 18.73 -9.10
CA ASP A 111 -10.47 19.22 -8.99
C ASP A 111 -10.76 19.53 -7.52
N LYS A 112 -10.90 20.82 -7.20
CA LYS A 112 -11.17 21.27 -5.83
C LYS A 112 -12.60 21.02 -5.40
N GLU A 113 -13.51 20.81 -6.34
CA GLU A 113 -14.92 20.51 -6.07
C GLU A 113 -15.15 19.00 -5.85
N SER A 114 -14.14 18.17 -6.17
CA SER A 114 -14.19 16.73 -5.95
C SER A 114 -14.13 16.31 -4.47
N TRP A 115 -14.74 15.16 -4.17
CA TRP A 115 -14.84 14.63 -2.83
C TRP A 115 -13.56 13.91 -2.33
N SER A 116 -13.36 13.85 -1.02
CA SER A 116 -12.27 13.13 -0.36
C SER A 116 -12.76 12.50 0.95
N PRO A 117 -12.44 11.22 1.23
CA PRO A 117 -12.77 10.57 2.48
C PRO A 117 -11.91 11.08 3.64
N PHE A 118 -10.88 11.86 3.35
CA PHE A 118 -9.80 12.17 4.26
C PHE A 118 -9.86 13.61 4.78
N LEU A 119 -9.74 13.77 6.09
CA LEU A 119 -9.60 15.07 6.76
C LEU A 119 -8.12 15.38 7.00
N LEU A 120 -7.42 15.75 5.93
CA LEU A 120 -5.96 15.94 5.92
C LEU A 120 -5.61 17.41 5.70
N GLY A 121 -5.65 18.23 6.75
CA GLY A 121 -5.21 19.64 6.69
C GLY A 121 -5.29 20.38 8.02
N ASN A 122 -4.53 21.50 8.14
CA ASN A 122 -4.69 22.48 9.23
C ASN A 122 -6.01 23.28 9.14
N ASN A 123 -6.77 23.09 8.05
CA ASN A 123 -8.03 23.75 7.75
C ASN A 123 -9.24 23.15 8.50
N ALA A 124 -9.02 22.66 9.73
CA ALA A 124 -10.10 22.44 10.70
C ALA A 124 -10.84 23.76 11.07
N LEU A 125 -10.44 24.89 10.47
CA LEU A 125 -10.92 26.24 10.72
C LEU A 125 -11.66 26.90 9.54
N TYR A 126 -12.05 26.20 8.47
CA TYR A 126 -13.14 26.71 7.62
C TYR A 126 -14.50 26.52 8.32
N GLY A 127 -14.60 27.12 9.50
CA GLY A 127 -15.87 27.47 10.12
C GLY A 127 -16.38 28.74 9.49
N GLU A 128 -16.93 28.64 8.27
CA GLU A 128 -17.82 29.65 7.70
C GLU A 128 -18.63 29.05 6.53
N ILE A 129 -19.22 27.88 6.76
CA ILE A 129 -20.41 27.45 6.03
C ILE A 129 -21.37 26.97 7.12
N GLY A 130 -22.39 27.78 7.41
CA GLY A 130 -23.35 27.51 8.47
C GLY A 130 -23.96 26.12 8.34
N GLY A 131 -23.83 25.31 9.39
CA GLY A 131 -24.45 23.99 9.49
C GLY A 131 -23.60 23.01 10.30
N ASN A 132 -24.00 22.84 11.57
CA ASN A 132 -23.70 21.78 12.53
C ASN A 132 -22.32 21.08 12.50
N THR A 133 -21.72 21.00 13.69
CA THR A 133 -20.56 20.19 14.08
C THR A 133 -20.62 18.69 13.72
N SER A 134 -21.70 18.20 13.09
CA SER A 134 -21.86 16.82 12.60
C SER A 134 -21.09 16.51 11.31
N ARG A 135 -20.52 17.50 10.61
CA ARG A 135 -19.80 17.26 9.34
C ARG A 135 -18.48 16.47 9.49
N LEU A 136 -17.89 16.44 10.69
CA LEU A 136 -16.57 15.83 10.92
C LEU A 136 -16.63 14.35 11.34
N ASP A 137 -17.78 13.87 11.82
CA ASP A 137 -17.94 12.49 12.31
C ASP A 137 -17.82 11.44 11.20
N HIS A 138 -17.76 11.86 9.94
CA HIS A 138 -17.88 11.01 8.76
C HIS A 138 -16.64 11.00 7.85
N LEU A 139 -15.54 11.68 8.22
CA LEU A 139 -14.28 11.68 7.46
C LEU A 139 -13.15 10.98 8.24
N PHE A 140 -12.17 10.43 7.53
CA PHE A 140 -11.02 9.75 8.12
C PHE A 140 -9.88 10.73 8.40
N ASP A 141 -9.44 10.78 9.65
CA ASP A 141 -8.13 11.30 10.03
C ASP A 141 -7.11 10.15 10.18
N SER A 142 -5.87 10.49 10.53
CA SER A 142 -4.82 9.50 10.78
C SER A 142 -5.17 8.50 11.88
N SER A 143 -5.92 8.91 12.90
CA SER A 143 -6.25 8.08 14.06
C SER A 143 -7.32 7.06 13.72
N ARG A 144 -8.39 7.49 13.03
CA ARG A 144 -9.46 6.61 12.53
C ARG A 144 -8.95 5.62 11.50
N PHE A 145 -7.99 6.03 10.67
CA PHE A 145 -7.33 5.11 9.73
C PHE A 145 -6.55 4.00 10.47
N LEU A 146 -5.82 4.33 11.54
CA LEU A 146 -5.15 3.33 12.36
C LEU A 146 -6.16 2.39 13.03
N LEU A 147 -7.20 2.93 13.68
CA LEU A 147 -8.23 2.13 14.34
C LEU A 147 -8.92 1.16 13.39
N LEU A 148 -9.22 1.59 12.16
CA LEU A 148 -9.76 0.71 11.12
C LEU A 148 -8.86 -0.51 10.86
N VAL A 149 -7.53 -0.30 10.79
CA VAL A 149 -6.57 -1.39 10.60
C VAL A 149 -6.47 -2.29 11.83
N GLU A 150 -6.56 -1.72 13.03
CA GLU A 150 -6.59 -2.49 14.27
C GLU A 150 -7.82 -3.39 14.34
N ASP A 151 -9.01 -2.85 14.07
CA ASP A 151 -10.28 -3.58 14.08
C ASP A 151 -10.27 -4.73 13.05
N MET A 152 -9.72 -4.49 11.85
CA MET A 152 -9.58 -5.55 10.83
C MET A 152 -8.70 -6.70 11.33
N VAL A 153 -7.56 -6.39 11.94
CA VAL A 153 -6.63 -7.41 12.45
C VAL A 153 -7.21 -8.16 13.64
N GLU A 154 -7.91 -7.46 14.54
CA GLU A 154 -8.46 -8.08 15.75
C GLU A 154 -9.63 -9.02 15.45
N ALA A 155 -10.52 -8.61 14.54
CA ALA A 155 -11.62 -9.45 14.08
C ALA A 155 -11.12 -10.69 13.31
N ALA A 156 -10.04 -10.55 12.53
CA ALA A 156 -9.41 -11.69 11.86
C ALA A 156 -8.87 -12.71 12.87
N ASN A 157 -8.39 -12.30 14.04
CA ASN A 157 -7.84 -13.23 15.07
C ASN A 157 -8.91 -14.05 15.83
N GLY A 158 -10.19 -14.03 15.40
CA GLY A 158 -11.24 -14.92 15.89
C GLY A 158 -11.71 -14.69 17.33
N LYS A 159 -11.35 -13.56 17.95
CA LYS A 159 -11.72 -13.27 19.34
C LYS A 159 -13.16 -12.80 19.54
N ASP A 160 -13.82 -12.31 18.48
CA ASP A 160 -15.20 -11.84 18.51
C ASP A 160 -16.04 -12.51 17.42
N THR A 161 -16.62 -13.68 17.72
CA THR A 161 -17.50 -14.44 16.80
C THR A 161 -18.82 -13.74 16.48
N ASN A 162 -19.13 -12.58 17.09
CA ASN A 162 -20.42 -11.91 17.00
C ASN A 162 -20.49 -10.75 15.99
N ASN A 163 -19.42 -10.44 15.24
CA ASN A 163 -19.39 -9.23 14.41
C ASN A 163 -18.83 -9.42 12.98
N GLY A 164 -19.14 -10.55 12.34
CA GLY A 164 -18.66 -10.86 10.98
C GLY A 164 -19.03 -9.82 9.92
N LEU A 165 -20.22 -9.22 10.00
CA LEU A 165 -20.61 -8.13 9.10
C LEU A 165 -19.72 -6.89 9.30
N LYS A 166 -19.43 -6.53 10.55
CA LYS A 166 -18.58 -5.37 10.85
C LYS A 166 -17.15 -5.55 10.36
N HIS A 167 -16.65 -6.78 10.44
CA HIS A 167 -15.35 -7.13 9.88
C HIS A 167 -15.30 -6.89 8.36
N VAL A 168 -16.32 -7.37 7.63
CA VAL A 168 -16.45 -7.17 6.19
C VAL A 168 -16.56 -5.67 5.84
N GLU A 169 -17.36 -4.91 6.59
CA GLU A 169 -17.45 -3.45 6.42
C GLU A 169 -16.09 -2.77 6.56
N ASN A 170 -15.33 -3.12 7.60
CA ASN A 170 -14.01 -2.55 7.86
C ASN A 170 -13.02 -2.90 6.73
N MET A 171 -13.04 -4.14 6.24
CA MET A 171 -12.25 -4.59 5.11
C MET A 171 -12.57 -3.82 3.82
N VAL A 172 -13.85 -3.70 3.49
CA VAL A 172 -14.31 -2.98 2.29
C VAL A 172 -13.98 -1.49 2.41
N MET A 173 -14.16 -0.90 3.59
CA MET A 173 -13.77 0.48 3.87
C MET A 173 -12.27 0.70 3.67
N PHE A 174 -11.43 -0.20 4.20
CA PHE A 174 -9.98 -0.09 4.03
C PHE A 174 -9.56 -0.17 2.57
N LYS A 175 -10.13 -1.12 1.81
CA LYS A 175 -9.89 -1.23 0.36
C LYS A 175 -10.20 0.09 -0.34
N TYR A 176 -11.35 0.68 -0.05
CA TYR A 176 -11.77 1.95 -0.65
C TYR A 176 -10.80 3.11 -0.33
N LEU A 177 -10.40 3.22 0.94
CA LEU A 177 -9.46 4.27 1.38
C LEU A 177 -8.10 4.13 0.70
N VAL A 178 -7.58 2.91 0.59
CA VAL A 178 -6.31 2.64 -0.12
C VAL A 178 -6.45 2.97 -1.61
N SER A 179 -7.53 2.58 -2.27
CA SER A 179 -7.78 2.94 -3.67
C SER A 179 -7.87 4.45 -3.88
N THR A 180 -8.41 5.19 -2.91
CA THR A 180 -8.46 6.66 -2.97
C THR A 180 -7.06 7.28 -2.83
N LEU A 181 -6.22 6.74 -1.93
CA LEU A 181 -4.81 7.15 -1.82
C LEU A 181 -4.05 6.89 -3.12
N GLU A 182 -4.28 5.74 -3.75
CA GLU A 182 -3.68 5.35 -5.03
C GLU A 182 -4.09 6.27 -6.18
N ALA A 183 -5.38 6.56 -6.31
CA ALA A 183 -5.92 7.44 -7.33
C ALA A 183 -5.40 8.89 -7.21
N ASP A 184 -5.08 9.37 -6.01
CA ASP A 184 -4.43 10.67 -5.80
C ASP A 184 -2.91 10.60 -6.04
N PHE A 185 -2.25 9.55 -5.56
CA PHE A 185 -0.78 9.44 -5.57
C PHE A 185 -0.20 9.15 -6.96
N LEU A 186 -0.79 8.24 -7.74
CA LEU A 186 -0.20 7.81 -9.02
C LEU A 186 -0.11 8.94 -10.07
N PRO A 187 -1.16 9.75 -10.31
CA PRO A 187 -1.06 10.88 -11.24
C PRO A 187 0.02 11.89 -10.80
N ARG A 188 0.10 12.17 -9.48
CA ARG A 188 1.12 13.06 -8.90
C ARG A 188 2.53 12.53 -9.10
N GLN A 189 2.72 11.22 -8.95
CA GLN A 189 3.99 10.56 -9.18
C GLN A 189 4.45 10.69 -10.64
N ILE A 190 3.53 10.50 -11.60
CA ILE A 190 3.83 10.63 -13.02
C ILE A 190 4.27 12.07 -13.33
N ALA A 191 3.49 13.06 -12.92
CA ALA A 191 3.84 14.46 -13.15
C ALA A 191 5.12 14.90 -12.42
N TYR A 192 5.40 14.37 -11.24
CA TYR A 192 6.67 14.60 -10.56
C TYR A 192 7.85 14.07 -11.38
N LYS A 193 7.74 12.89 -12.00
CA LYS A 193 8.82 12.35 -12.84
C LYS A 193 9.15 13.25 -14.03
N GLU A 194 8.17 13.98 -14.55
CA GLU A 194 8.37 14.93 -15.67
C GLU A 194 8.87 16.31 -15.20
N SER A 195 8.31 16.83 -14.11
CA SER A 195 8.58 18.21 -13.64
C SER A 195 9.70 18.32 -12.62
N LEU A 196 9.99 17.24 -11.88
CA LEU A 196 10.82 17.20 -10.67
C LEU A 196 10.36 18.17 -9.57
N ASP A 197 9.10 18.61 -9.60
CA ASP A 197 8.52 19.48 -8.59
C ASP A 197 7.99 18.67 -7.40
N TRP A 198 8.78 18.63 -6.33
CA TRP A 198 8.43 17.93 -5.09
C TRP A 198 7.11 18.41 -4.46
N SER A 199 6.69 19.65 -4.71
CA SER A 199 5.45 20.18 -4.12
C SER A 199 4.22 19.36 -4.50
N ILE A 200 4.21 18.81 -5.72
CA ILE A 200 3.13 17.96 -6.26
C ILE A 200 2.92 16.71 -5.39
N LEU A 201 4.02 16.06 -4.98
CA LEU A 201 4.00 14.86 -4.14
C LEU A 201 3.83 15.19 -2.66
N ARG A 202 4.39 16.31 -2.20
CA ARG A 202 4.21 16.80 -0.84
C ARG A 202 2.74 16.98 -0.48
N GLU A 203 1.94 17.42 -1.44
CA GLU A 203 0.50 17.65 -1.28
C GLU A 203 -0.36 16.40 -1.53
N SER A 204 0.24 15.25 -1.85
CA SER A 204 -0.51 14.01 -1.98
C SER A 204 -1.17 13.60 -0.67
N LEU A 205 -2.37 13.02 -0.75
CA LEU A 205 -3.10 12.50 0.41
C LEU A 205 -2.25 11.50 1.19
N LEU A 206 -1.50 10.65 0.47
CA LEU A 206 -0.57 9.71 1.06
C LEU A 206 0.51 10.40 1.88
N ASN A 207 1.20 11.40 1.32
CA ASN A 207 2.24 12.12 2.05
C ASN A 207 1.68 12.80 3.30
N VAL A 208 0.53 13.48 3.19
CA VAL A 208 -0.09 14.16 4.34
C VAL A 208 -0.54 13.18 5.42
N LEU A 209 -1.17 12.05 5.04
CA LEU A 209 -1.57 10.99 5.97
C LEU A 209 -0.36 10.46 6.75
N LEU A 210 0.74 10.15 6.04
CA LEU A 210 1.96 9.67 6.66
C LEU A 210 2.60 10.72 7.57
N VAL A 211 2.60 12.00 7.17
CA VAL A 211 3.06 13.11 8.02
C VAL A 211 2.28 13.16 9.32
N LEU A 212 0.96 13.02 9.27
CA LEU A 212 0.14 13.04 10.48
C LEU A 212 0.34 11.79 11.33
N LEU A 213 0.48 10.60 10.73
CA LEU A 213 0.79 9.36 11.45
C LEU A 213 2.16 9.37 12.13
N VAL A 214 3.15 10.06 11.55
CA VAL A 214 4.52 10.17 12.10
C VAL A 214 4.66 11.35 13.08
N ASN A 215 3.94 12.45 12.85
CA ASN A 215 4.10 13.67 13.64
C ASN A 215 3.02 13.90 14.70
N GLY A 216 1.84 13.28 14.59
CA GLY A 216 0.76 13.23 15.57
C GLY A 216 0.29 14.58 16.14
N CYS A 217 -0.96 14.95 15.88
CA CYS A 217 -1.63 16.06 16.56
C CYS A 217 -1.58 15.89 18.10
N CYS A 218 -0.97 16.89 18.76
CA CYS A 218 -1.22 17.37 20.13
C CYS A 218 -0.92 16.46 21.36
N HIS A 219 -0.11 17.04 22.25
CA HIS A 219 0.01 16.90 23.72
C HIS A 219 0.87 15.86 24.45
N VAL A 220 1.35 14.75 23.85
CA VAL A 220 2.29 13.85 24.58
C VAL A 220 3.57 13.59 23.77
N LYS A 221 4.69 14.16 24.22
CA LYS A 221 6.03 14.09 23.59
C LYS A 221 6.59 12.66 23.41
N ALA A 222 5.97 11.63 24.01
CA ALA A 222 6.43 10.24 23.96
C ALA A 222 5.71 9.33 22.94
N SER A 223 4.59 9.76 22.33
CA SER A 223 3.70 8.89 21.51
C SER A 223 3.92 8.98 19.98
N ARG A 224 4.69 9.95 19.49
CA ARG A 224 4.76 10.36 18.07
C ARG A 224 5.24 9.27 17.10
N LYS A 225 6.18 8.40 17.51
CA LYS A 225 6.71 7.30 16.68
C LYS A 225 5.83 6.04 16.74
N LEU A 226 4.92 5.96 17.70
CA LEU A 226 4.22 4.73 18.03
C LEU A 226 3.08 4.46 17.04
N VAL A 227 2.33 5.48 16.62
CA VAL A 227 1.14 5.33 15.76
C VAL A 227 1.50 4.73 14.40
N PHE A 228 2.47 5.29 13.69
CA PHE A 228 2.92 4.74 12.42
C PHE A 228 3.59 3.37 12.56
N LYS A 229 4.39 3.14 13.62
CA LYS A 229 4.98 1.82 13.90
C LYS A 229 3.88 0.79 14.13
N THR A 230 2.86 1.12 14.92
CA THR A 230 1.71 0.25 15.20
C THR A 230 0.96 -0.08 13.90
N LEU A 231 0.73 0.90 13.03
CA LEU A 231 0.13 0.66 11.71
C LEU A 231 0.91 -0.41 10.93
N VAL A 232 2.23 -0.25 10.82
CA VAL A 232 3.10 -1.21 10.13
C VAL A 232 3.03 -2.59 10.78
N MET A 233 3.11 -2.67 12.10
CA MET A 233 3.01 -3.94 12.84
C MET A 233 1.68 -4.65 12.59
N LYS A 234 0.57 -3.91 12.62
CA LYS A 234 -0.79 -4.45 12.41
C LYS A 234 -0.95 -4.93 10.97
N CYS A 235 -0.49 -4.16 9.98
CA CYS A 235 -0.46 -4.60 8.58
C CYS A 235 0.38 -5.87 8.39
N ILE A 236 1.59 -5.95 8.97
CA ILE A 236 2.42 -7.16 8.90
C ILE A 236 1.75 -8.36 9.57
N SER A 237 1.10 -8.15 10.72
CA SER A 237 0.32 -9.20 11.40
C SER A 237 -0.80 -9.73 10.50
N PHE A 238 -1.49 -8.84 9.78
CA PHE A 238 -2.51 -9.24 8.80
C PHE A 238 -1.90 -10.06 7.65
N LEU A 239 -0.77 -9.63 7.08
CA LEU A 239 -0.06 -10.38 6.03
C LEU A 239 0.27 -11.81 6.48
N ASN A 240 0.82 -11.95 7.69
CA ASN A 240 1.18 -13.26 8.25
C ASN A 240 -0.03 -14.17 8.42
N GLN A 241 -1.15 -13.61 8.87
CA GLN A 241 -2.36 -14.37 9.11
C GLN A 241 -2.90 -14.96 7.81
N CYS A 242 -3.10 -14.13 6.78
CA CYS A 242 -3.61 -14.60 5.49
C CYS A 242 -2.69 -15.68 4.86
N HIS A 243 -1.38 -15.59 5.07
CA HIS A 243 -0.44 -16.59 4.57
C HIS A 243 -0.53 -17.94 5.32
N ARG A 244 -0.71 -17.93 6.65
CA ARG A 244 -0.90 -19.17 7.43
C ARG A 244 -2.19 -19.89 7.06
N GLU A 245 -3.28 -19.16 6.89
CA GLU A 245 -4.57 -19.75 6.50
C GLU A 245 -4.51 -20.43 5.13
N VAL A 246 -3.72 -19.90 4.18
CA VAL A 246 -3.50 -20.55 2.88
C VAL A 246 -2.70 -21.84 3.03
N GLU A 247 -1.67 -21.88 3.87
CA GLU A 247 -0.87 -23.09 4.13
C GLU A 247 -1.68 -24.18 4.88
N ASP A 248 -2.46 -23.78 5.89
CA ASP A 248 -3.30 -24.69 6.67
C ASP A 248 -4.44 -25.28 5.82
N ASN A 249 -5.05 -24.51 4.91
CA ASN A 249 -6.07 -24.99 3.99
C ASN A 249 -5.52 -25.94 2.89
N LEU A 250 -4.22 -25.84 2.57
CA LEU A 250 -3.55 -26.76 1.66
C LEU A 250 -3.15 -28.07 2.36
N SER A 251 -2.76 -28.00 3.63
CA SER A 251 -2.37 -29.18 4.43
C SER A 251 -3.57 -30.01 4.92
N SER A 252 -4.68 -29.37 5.27
CA SER A 252 -5.89 -30.01 5.82
C SER A 252 -6.76 -30.71 4.77
N LYS A 253 -6.46 -30.56 3.48
CA LYS A 253 -7.18 -31.26 2.40
C LYS A 253 -6.87 -32.75 2.29
N GLU A 254 -5.88 -33.27 3.02
CA GLU A 254 -5.56 -34.71 3.00
C GLU A 254 -6.40 -35.56 3.96
N ASP A 255 -7.05 -34.99 4.99
CA ASP A 255 -7.74 -35.78 6.03
C ASP A 255 -9.03 -35.12 6.57
N TYR A 256 -10.12 -35.04 5.80
CA TYR A 256 -11.47 -34.86 6.40
C TYR A 256 -12.59 -35.56 5.62
N PRO A 257 -13.49 -36.30 6.30
CA PRO A 257 -14.69 -36.86 5.69
C PRO A 257 -15.71 -35.75 5.37
N LYS A 258 -16.19 -35.74 4.12
CA LYS A 258 -17.26 -34.87 3.59
C LYS A 258 -18.48 -34.83 4.52
N SER A 259 -18.62 -33.78 5.34
CA SER A 259 -19.89 -33.48 6.02
C SER A 259 -20.04 -32.03 6.55
N ALA A 260 -19.35 -31.05 5.95
CA ALA A 260 -19.68 -29.63 6.18
C ALA A 260 -20.68 -29.16 5.12
N SER A 261 -21.71 -28.42 5.54
CA SER A 261 -22.79 -27.95 4.66
C SER A 261 -22.26 -27.09 3.51
N ASP A 262 -22.85 -27.19 2.30
CA ASP A 262 -22.43 -26.40 1.13
C ASP A 262 -22.55 -24.88 1.34
N LEU A 263 -23.32 -24.44 2.35
CA LEU A 263 -23.49 -23.04 2.70
C LEU A 263 -22.31 -22.49 3.51
N ASP A 264 -21.79 -23.27 4.46
CA ASP A 264 -20.62 -22.91 5.27
C ASP A 264 -19.35 -22.84 4.40
N SER A 265 -19.26 -23.69 3.37
CA SER A 265 -18.14 -23.68 2.42
C SER A 265 -18.16 -22.44 1.51
N SER A 266 -19.35 -22.00 1.08
CA SER A 266 -19.51 -20.78 0.27
C SER A 266 -19.19 -19.51 1.06
N LEU A 267 -19.61 -19.43 2.34
CA LEU A 267 -19.31 -18.28 3.20
C LEU A 267 -17.82 -18.21 3.55
N ALA A 268 -17.20 -19.34 3.86
CA ALA A 268 -15.76 -19.43 4.09
C ALA A 268 -14.95 -19.02 2.84
N PHE A 269 -15.40 -19.44 1.65
CA PHE A 269 -14.77 -19.04 0.39
C PHE A 269 -14.90 -17.54 0.12
N SER A 270 -16.07 -16.94 0.36
CA SER A 270 -16.28 -15.50 0.19
C SER A 270 -15.45 -14.66 1.17
N SER A 271 -15.28 -15.10 2.43
CA SER A 271 -14.38 -14.45 3.40
C SER A 271 -12.93 -14.47 2.93
N LEU A 272 -12.46 -15.63 2.48
CA LEU A 272 -11.09 -15.82 2.01
C LEU A 272 -10.77 -15.00 0.75
N VAL A 273 -11.75 -14.86 -0.16
CA VAL A 273 -11.62 -13.98 -1.33
C VAL A 273 -11.48 -12.52 -0.90
N LEU A 274 -12.31 -12.06 0.04
CA LEU A 274 -12.24 -10.68 0.55
C LEU A 274 -10.92 -10.40 1.28
N GLU A 275 -10.48 -11.32 2.15
CA GLU A 275 -9.18 -11.23 2.84
C GLU A 275 -8.02 -11.11 1.85
N ARG A 276 -8.05 -11.88 0.76
CA ARG A 276 -7.07 -11.79 -0.32
C ARG A 276 -7.08 -10.43 -1.02
N GLU A 277 -8.25 -9.84 -1.25
CA GLU A 277 -8.34 -8.50 -1.84
C GLU A 277 -7.88 -7.40 -0.89
N VAL A 278 -8.12 -7.56 0.42
CA VAL A 278 -7.59 -6.66 1.46
C VAL A 278 -6.08 -6.79 1.55
N LEU A 279 -5.55 -8.01 1.47
CA LEU A 279 -4.12 -8.30 1.40
C LEU A 279 -3.47 -7.54 0.23
N LEU A 280 -4.07 -7.58 -0.96
CA LEU A 280 -3.60 -6.79 -2.11
C LEU A 280 -3.63 -5.28 -1.83
N SER A 281 -4.61 -4.80 -1.07
CA SER A 281 -4.70 -3.39 -0.67
C SER A 281 -3.62 -3.01 0.35
N VAL A 282 -3.31 -3.88 1.31
CA VAL A 282 -2.17 -3.69 2.23
C VAL A 282 -0.85 -3.64 1.45
N GLN A 283 -0.66 -4.54 0.49
CA GLN A 283 0.53 -4.54 -0.39
C GLN A 283 0.64 -3.24 -1.19
N LYS A 284 -0.45 -2.80 -1.82
CA LYS A 284 -0.50 -1.53 -2.54
C LYS A 284 -0.14 -0.34 -1.66
N LEU A 285 -0.68 -0.27 -0.45
CA LEU A 285 -0.35 0.77 0.52
C LEU A 285 1.16 0.81 0.75
N PHE A 286 1.78 -0.33 1.08
CA PHE A 286 3.22 -0.39 1.29
C PHE A 286 4.04 0.00 0.05
N ILE A 287 3.66 -0.45 -1.15
CA ILE A 287 4.35 -0.09 -2.39
C ILE A 287 4.32 1.42 -2.61
N MET A 288 3.16 2.06 -2.47
CA MET A 288 3.05 3.51 -2.62
C MET A 288 3.91 4.26 -1.59
N VAL A 289 3.92 3.76 -0.35
CA VAL A 289 4.69 4.32 0.75
C VAL A 289 6.21 4.21 0.50
N ILE A 290 6.68 3.04 0.05
CA ILE A 290 8.08 2.82 -0.34
C ILE A 290 8.46 3.72 -1.52
N ASN A 291 7.62 3.81 -2.55
CA ASN A 291 7.85 4.67 -3.70
C ASN A 291 7.96 6.15 -3.30
N LEU A 292 7.10 6.62 -2.40
CA LEU A 292 7.18 7.99 -1.88
C LEU A 292 8.51 8.24 -1.15
N ASP A 293 8.96 7.31 -0.31
CA ASP A 293 10.24 7.41 0.39
C ASP A 293 11.45 7.44 -0.58
N LEU A 294 11.43 6.60 -1.61
CA LEU A 294 12.47 6.56 -2.64
C LEU A 294 12.54 7.87 -3.42
N ILE A 295 11.38 8.34 -3.89
CA ILE A 295 11.30 9.60 -4.61
C ILE A 295 11.76 10.77 -3.73
N ARG A 296 11.37 10.78 -2.45
CA ARG A 296 11.82 11.80 -1.50
C ARG A 296 13.35 11.75 -1.35
N LYS A 297 13.95 10.57 -1.18
CA LYS A 297 15.41 10.41 -1.07
C LYS A 297 16.13 10.95 -2.31
N GLU A 298 15.57 10.73 -3.50
CA GLU A 298 16.10 11.30 -4.74
C GLU A 298 15.94 12.82 -4.80
N ALA A 299 14.76 13.34 -4.44
CA ALA A 299 14.49 14.77 -4.36
C ALA A 299 15.42 15.47 -3.35
N ASP A 300 15.68 14.84 -2.20
CA ASP A 300 16.63 15.29 -1.17
C ASP A 300 18.06 15.39 -1.74
N LYS A 301 18.51 14.36 -2.47
CA LYS A 301 19.83 14.34 -3.14
C LYS A 301 19.96 15.48 -4.15
N LEU A 302 18.86 15.86 -4.81
CA LEU A 302 18.79 16.96 -5.77
C LEU A 302 18.53 18.33 -5.12
N GLY A 303 18.41 18.41 -3.79
CA GLY A 303 18.11 19.65 -3.06
C GLY A 303 16.72 20.22 -3.35
N ARG A 304 15.75 19.37 -3.73
CA ARG A 304 14.37 19.75 -4.08
C ARG A 304 13.39 19.70 -2.90
N THR A 305 13.85 19.24 -1.76
CA THR A 305 13.07 19.16 -0.52
C THR A 305 13.60 20.16 0.51
N SER A 306 12.78 20.42 1.51
CA SER A 306 13.11 21.22 2.68
C SER A 306 13.10 20.37 3.95
N ARG A 307 13.63 20.90 5.06
CA ARG A 307 13.60 20.23 6.37
C ARG A 307 12.19 19.92 6.87
N SER A 308 11.19 20.67 6.42
CA SER A 308 9.77 20.43 6.75
C SER A 308 9.15 19.29 5.94
N ASP A 309 9.79 18.86 4.86
CA ASP A 309 9.28 17.80 3.99
C ASP A 309 9.73 16.40 4.42
N GLY A 310 10.71 16.33 5.32
CA GLY A 310 11.31 15.09 5.78
C GLY A 310 10.67 14.53 7.05
N PHE A 311 10.31 13.24 7.03
CA PHE A 311 10.29 12.44 8.25
C PHE A 311 11.73 12.25 8.72
N ARG A 312 12.00 12.36 10.03
CA ARG A 312 13.35 12.12 10.56
C ARG A 312 13.84 10.70 10.30
N ASN A 313 12.90 9.75 10.16
CA ASN A 313 13.16 8.35 9.85
C ASN A 313 12.28 7.96 8.64
N PRO A 314 12.87 7.56 7.50
CA PRO A 314 12.15 6.91 6.41
C PRO A 314 11.27 5.77 6.93
N ILE A 315 10.10 5.60 6.32
CA ILE A 315 9.16 4.54 6.69
C ILE A 315 9.78 3.16 6.46
N LEU A 316 10.58 3.04 5.41
CA LEU A 316 11.31 1.81 5.14
C LEU A 316 12.25 1.43 6.30
N GLU A 317 12.80 2.39 7.05
CA GLU A 317 13.54 2.10 8.29
C GLU A 317 12.63 1.58 9.40
N VAL A 318 11.39 2.06 9.51
CA VAL A 318 10.42 1.57 10.50
C VAL A 318 9.97 0.15 10.18
N VAL A 319 9.72 -0.14 8.89
CA VAL A 319 9.43 -1.50 8.41
C VAL A 319 10.61 -2.42 8.73
N LEU A 320 11.82 -2.01 8.40
CA LEU A 320 13.00 -2.81 8.68
C LEU A 320 13.28 -2.98 10.18
N ASP A 321 13.02 -1.97 11.02
CA ASP A 321 13.10 -2.10 12.48
C ASP A 321 12.20 -3.22 12.99
N GLU A 322 11.00 -3.31 12.42
CA GLU A 322 10.05 -4.34 12.78
C GLU A 322 10.47 -5.72 12.27
N LEU A 323 10.93 -5.84 11.02
CA LEU A 323 11.45 -7.10 10.46
C LEU A 323 12.71 -7.60 11.18
N SER A 324 13.56 -6.68 11.65
CA SER A 324 14.74 -7.01 12.44
C SER A 324 14.38 -7.50 13.85
N TYR A 325 13.29 -6.98 14.44
CA TYR A 325 12.84 -7.36 15.79
C TYR A 325 12.08 -8.70 15.78
N ASN A 326 11.20 -8.90 14.78
CA ASN A 326 10.39 -10.11 14.67
C ASN A 326 10.65 -10.84 13.34
N THR A 327 11.67 -11.69 13.35
CA THR A 327 12.14 -12.38 12.14
C THR A 327 11.15 -13.43 11.61
N THR A 328 10.15 -13.85 12.39
CA THR A 328 9.10 -14.77 11.91
C THR A 328 8.23 -14.14 10.83
N ASN A 329 8.17 -12.81 10.79
CA ASN A 329 7.37 -12.06 9.82
C ASN A 329 8.06 -11.95 8.46
N LEU A 330 9.34 -12.33 8.39
CA LEU A 330 10.19 -12.04 7.24
C LEU A 330 9.69 -12.76 5.97
N SER A 331 9.35 -14.04 6.08
CA SER A 331 8.87 -14.85 4.97
C SER A 331 7.58 -14.28 4.37
N SER A 332 6.56 -14.05 5.21
CA SER A 332 5.27 -13.52 4.77
C SER A 332 5.39 -12.14 4.13
N VAL A 333 6.29 -11.28 4.66
CA VAL A 333 6.56 -9.97 4.08
C VAL A 333 7.23 -10.09 2.72
N LEU A 334 8.25 -10.92 2.58
CA LEU A 334 8.91 -11.14 1.28
C LEU A 334 7.99 -11.81 0.26
N LEU A 335 7.06 -12.66 0.70
CA LEU A 335 6.03 -13.25 -0.16
C LEU A 335 4.97 -12.23 -0.60
N ALA A 336 4.59 -11.31 0.28
CA ALA A 336 3.59 -10.28 -0.01
C ALA A 336 4.09 -9.25 -1.05
N PHE A 337 5.39 -8.95 -1.09
CA PHE A 337 5.95 -8.06 -2.10
C PHE A 337 6.33 -8.83 -3.38
N VAL A 338 5.43 -8.85 -4.36
CA VAL A 338 5.65 -9.50 -5.67
C VAL A 338 6.40 -8.58 -6.65
N GLU A 339 6.20 -7.26 -6.56
CA GLU A 339 6.88 -6.30 -7.43
C GLU A 339 8.39 -6.30 -7.15
N TRP A 340 9.19 -6.55 -8.19
CA TRP A 340 10.63 -6.75 -8.05
C TRP A 340 11.36 -5.55 -7.45
N LYS A 341 11.00 -4.31 -7.81
CA LYS A 341 11.71 -3.09 -7.37
C LYS A 341 11.53 -2.87 -5.87
N SER A 342 10.28 -2.87 -5.42
CA SER A 342 9.93 -2.76 -4.00
C SER A 342 10.52 -3.90 -3.17
N LYS A 343 10.44 -5.14 -3.66
CA LYS A 343 11.02 -6.31 -2.99
C LYS A 343 12.54 -6.19 -2.87
N LEU A 344 13.23 -5.82 -3.96
CA LEU A 344 14.68 -5.69 -3.99
C LEU A 344 15.16 -4.59 -3.03
N GLU A 345 14.45 -3.48 -2.97
CA GLU A 345 14.78 -2.37 -2.07
C GLU A 345 14.72 -2.79 -0.59
N ILE A 346 13.67 -3.52 -0.19
CA ILE A 346 13.53 -4.08 1.16
C ILE A 346 14.72 -5.00 1.46
N ILE A 347 15.08 -5.88 0.53
CA ILE A 347 16.18 -6.83 0.69
C ILE A 347 17.53 -6.10 0.85
N LEU A 348 17.84 -5.17 -0.05
CA LEU A 348 19.10 -4.43 -0.04
C LEU A 348 19.25 -3.59 1.23
N LEU A 349 18.17 -2.94 1.68
CA LEU A 349 18.20 -2.16 2.91
C LEU A 349 18.28 -3.04 4.16
N TYR A 350 17.68 -4.24 4.15
CA TYR A 350 17.89 -5.20 5.24
C TYR A 350 19.37 -5.57 5.36
N PHE A 351 20.02 -5.94 4.24
CA PHE A 351 21.46 -6.24 4.24
C PHE A 351 22.31 -5.04 4.67
N SER A 352 21.90 -3.81 4.32
CA SER A 352 22.62 -2.60 4.71
C SER A 352 22.77 -2.41 6.22
N ARG A 353 21.85 -2.95 7.03
CA ARG A 353 21.90 -2.88 8.50
C ARG A 353 22.98 -3.75 9.11
N TYR A 354 23.20 -4.91 8.52
CA TYR A 354 24.19 -5.88 8.97
C TYR A 354 25.55 -5.67 8.31
N TYR A 355 25.62 -4.75 7.34
CA TYR A 355 26.84 -4.30 6.71
C TYR A 355 27.58 -3.25 7.57
N VAL A 356 28.71 -3.65 8.16
CA VAL A 356 29.63 -2.72 8.83
C VAL A 356 30.45 -1.99 7.76
N LYS A 357 30.15 -0.71 7.51
CA LYS A 357 31.03 0.14 6.67
C LYS A 357 32.43 0.22 7.33
N PRO A 358 33.54 0.01 6.60
CA PRO A 358 34.84 0.41 7.09
C PRO A 358 34.86 1.93 7.24
N ALA A 359 34.77 2.42 8.47
CA ALA A 359 34.70 3.84 8.76
C ALA A 359 36.10 4.45 8.83
N VAL A 360 36.44 5.28 7.83
CA VAL A 360 37.27 6.48 8.05
C VAL A 360 36.51 7.64 7.46
N ARG A 361 35.87 8.42 8.33
CA ARG A 361 35.00 9.55 7.97
C ARG A 361 35.75 10.84 8.29
N THR A 362 36.34 11.49 7.30
CA THR A 362 36.78 12.89 7.42
C THR A 362 35.65 13.81 6.98
N ARG A 363 35.55 14.98 7.65
CA ARG A 363 34.37 15.85 7.73
C ARG A 363 33.96 16.58 6.43
N ARG A 364 34.45 16.17 5.25
CA ARG A 364 34.28 16.89 3.97
C ARG A 364 34.32 16.01 2.70
N SER A 365 33.78 14.79 2.72
CA SER A 365 33.58 14.05 1.46
C SER A 365 32.12 14.14 1.03
N ASP A 366 31.91 14.49 -0.24
CA ASP A 366 30.62 14.63 -0.90
C ASP A 366 29.66 13.47 -0.62
N ASN A 367 28.38 13.81 -0.47
CA ASN A 367 27.28 12.98 0.04
C ASN A 367 26.86 11.78 -0.85
N SER A 368 27.71 11.23 -1.71
CA SER A 368 27.37 10.03 -2.46
C SER A 368 27.53 8.77 -1.60
N GLN A 369 26.49 8.46 -0.80
CA GLN A 369 26.33 7.08 -0.35
C GLN A 369 26.14 6.22 -1.60
N GLN A 370 27.11 5.35 -1.91
CA GLN A 370 26.90 4.29 -2.90
C GLN A 370 25.80 3.38 -2.37
N ASP A 371 24.65 3.37 -3.05
CA ASP A 371 23.54 2.47 -2.75
C ASP A 371 24.02 1.02 -3.00
N LEU A 372 23.70 0.09 -2.09
CA LEU A 372 24.12 -1.31 -2.19
C LEU A 372 23.49 -1.96 -3.43
N THR A 373 24.29 -2.71 -4.19
CA THR A 373 23.80 -3.51 -5.32
C THR A 373 23.69 -4.98 -4.95
N VAL A 374 22.92 -5.76 -5.70
CA VAL A 374 22.85 -7.23 -5.54
C VAL A 374 24.23 -7.85 -5.64
N GLU A 375 25.00 -7.43 -6.65
CA GLU A 375 26.36 -7.90 -6.83
C GLU A 375 27.21 -7.67 -5.57
N SER A 376 27.13 -6.47 -4.98
CA SER A 376 27.89 -6.13 -3.79
C SER A 376 27.50 -7.02 -2.60
N VAL A 377 26.21 -7.28 -2.40
CA VAL A 377 25.70 -8.17 -1.35
C VAL A 377 26.20 -9.60 -1.56
N LEU A 378 26.06 -10.16 -2.75
CA LEU A 378 26.51 -11.53 -3.04
C LEU A 378 28.02 -11.67 -2.89
N SER A 379 28.79 -10.64 -3.26
CA SER A 379 30.24 -10.61 -3.03
C SER A 379 30.61 -10.70 -1.55
N LEU A 380 29.81 -10.09 -0.66
CA LEU A 380 30.04 -10.19 0.79
C LEU A 380 29.88 -11.62 1.31
N PHE A 381 28.91 -12.37 0.77
CA PHE A 381 28.72 -13.78 1.14
C PHE A 381 29.70 -14.73 0.43
N SER A 382 30.29 -14.30 -0.69
CA SER A 382 31.25 -15.09 -1.47
C SER A 382 32.63 -15.20 -0.83
N ALA A 383 33.00 -14.30 0.08
CA ALA A 383 34.23 -14.38 0.86
C ALA A 383 33.98 -14.90 2.29
N ALA A 384 34.76 -15.90 2.72
CA ALA A 384 34.52 -16.60 3.99
C ALA A 384 34.68 -15.71 5.24
N THR A 385 35.54 -14.69 5.20
CA THR A 385 35.73 -13.79 6.35
C THR A 385 34.57 -12.82 6.52
N SER A 386 34.07 -12.23 5.44
CA SER A 386 32.93 -11.30 5.44
C SER A 386 31.62 -12.02 5.69
N ALA A 387 31.40 -13.20 5.08
CA ALA A 387 30.22 -14.02 5.35
C ALA A 387 30.12 -14.38 6.84
N LYS A 388 31.24 -14.74 7.48
CA LYS A 388 31.26 -15.06 8.92
C LYS A 388 30.88 -13.85 9.78
N ALA A 389 31.29 -12.64 9.39
CA ALA A 389 30.95 -11.42 10.11
C ALA A 389 29.46 -11.07 9.99
N ILE A 390 28.88 -11.25 8.81
CA ILE A 390 27.45 -10.96 8.57
C ILE A 390 26.56 -11.96 9.31
N VAL A 391 26.87 -13.25 9.19
CA VAL A 391 26.10 -14.33 9.84
C VAL A 391 26.21 -14.31 11.36
N LYS A 392 27.26 -13.68 11.91
CA LYS A 392 27.33 -13.44 13.36
C LYS A 392 26.23 -12.47 13.83
N ASN A 393 25.81 -11.54 12.98
CA ASN A 393 24.85 -10.49 13.32
C ASN A 393 23.44 -10.79 12.81
N MET A 394 23.31 -11.68 11.81
CA MET A 394 22.07 -12.05 11.14
C MET A 394 21.86 -13.56 11.22
N HIS A 395 20.64 -14.01 11.55
CA HIS A 395 20.35 -15.45 11.61
C HIS A 395 20.64 -16.12 10.26
N PRO A 396 21.34 -17.28 10.24
CA PRO A 396 21.70 -17.96 9.00
C PRO A 396 20.48 -18.26 8.09
N ASP A 397 19.36 -18.71 8.66
CA ASP A 397 18.13 -19.00 7.92
C ASP A 397 17.58 -17.76 7.21
N ASN A 398 17.59 -16.60 7.89
CA ASN A 398 17.19 -15.35 7.26
C ASN A 398 18.11 -15.03 6.08
N ALA A 399 19.41 -15.30 6.20
CA ALA A 399 20.37 -15.03 5.13
C ALA A 399 20.10 -15.89 3.89
N GLN A 400 19.78 -17.17 4.08
CA GLN A 400 19.40 -18.06 2.98
C GLN A 400 18.10 -17.59 2.32
N LEU A 401 17.08 -17.26 3.11
CA LEU A 401 15.80 -16.79 2.61
C LEU A 401 15.93 -15.50 1.78
N PHE A 402 16.65 -14.51 2.31
CA PHE A 402 16.90 -13.25 1.61
C PHE A 402 17.69 -13.45 0.32
N LEU A 403 18.72 -14.29 0.34
CA LEU A 403 19.48 -14.61 -0.87
C LEU A 403 18.58 -15.28 -1.91
N ALA A 404 17.77 -16.27 -1.52
CA ALA A 404 16.88 -16.98 -2.43
C ALA A 404 15.87 -16.04 -3.10
N HIS A 405 15.26 -15.14 -2.33
CA HIS A 405 14.39 -14.10 -2.89
C HIS A 405 15.14 -13.09 -3.78
N THR A 406 16.38 -12.74 -3.44
CA THR A 406 17.23 -11.90 -4.30
C THR A 406 17.42 -12.56 -5.66
N TYR A 407 17.72 -13.86 -5.67
CA TYR A 407 17.93 -14.61 -6.91
C TYR A 407 16.64 -14.75 -7.72
N GLN A 408 15.51 -15.02 -7.06
CA GLN A 408 14.18 -15.05 -7.68
C GLN A 408 13.89 -13.72 -8.40
N VAL A 409 14.17 -12.58 -7.75
CA VAL A 409 14.01 -11.25 -8.34
C VAL A 409 14.90 -11.07 -9.57
N CYS A 410 16.18 -11.48 -9.51
CA CYS A 410 17.09 -11.41 -10.64
C CYS A 410 16.57 -12.19 -11.86
N LEU A 411 15.96 -13.36 -11.64
CA LEU A 411 15.37 -14.17 -12.72
C LEU A 411 14.15 -13.47 -13.34
N SER A 412 13.25 -12.91 -12.52
CA SER A 412 12.06 -12.20 -13.00
C SER A 412 12.43 -11.00 -13.87
N ILE A 413 13.40 -10.19 -13.45
CA ILE A 413 13.87 -9.02 -14.20
C ILE A 413 14.46 -9.43 -15.56
N GLN A 414 15.19 -10.54 -15.60
CA GLN A 414 15.82 -11.03 -16.83
C GLN A 414 14.79 -11.55 -17.86
N GLY A 415 13.65 -12.07 -17.39
CA GLY A 415 12.56 -12.54 -18.25
C GLY A 415 11.81 -11.42 -18.96
N ASP A 416 11.74 -10.23 -18.34
CA ASP A 416 11.02 -9.05 -18.84
C ASP A 416 11.89 -8.13 -19.72
N SER A 417 13.00 -8.62 -20.28
CA SER A 417 14.07 -7.79 -20.83
C SER A 417 13.68 -6.97 -22.07
N SER A 418 13.13 -5.78 -21.84
CA SER A 418 13.36 -4.62 -22.69
C SER A 418 13.76 -3.41 -21.82
N LYS A 419 15.06 -3.10 -21.82
CA LYS A 419 15.67 -1.80 -21.45
C LYS A 419 15.26 -1.16 -20.10
N ASN A 420 15.35 -1.89 -18.97
CA ASN A 420 15.22 -1.25 -17.66
C ASN A 420 16.60 -0.85 -17.08
N THR A 421 16.94 0.44 -17.19
CA THR A 421 18.21 1.02 -16.70
C THR A 421 18.34 0.93 -15.17
N ASP A 422 17.23 1.12 -14.44
CA ASP A 422 17.21 1.05 -12.97
C ASP A 422 17.55 -0.36 -12.49
N ALA A 423 17.01 -1.38 -13.15
CA ALA A 423 17.24 -2.77 -12.79
C ALA A 423 18.72 -3.16 -12.99
N THR A 424 19.34 -2.68 -14.07
CA THR A 424 20.76 -2.91 -14.33
C THR A 424 21.63 -2.28 -13.24
N GLN A 425 21.27 -1.08 -12.79
CA GLN A 425 21.97 -0.37 -11.73
C GLN A 425 21.86 -1.06 -10.37
N MET A 426 20.66 -1.55 -10.01
CA MET A 426 20.44 -2.26 -8.74
C MET A 426 21.09 -3.65 -8.71
N ILE A 427 21.10 -4.37 -9.84
CA ILE A 427 21.72 -5.70 -9.92
C ILE A 427 23.26 -5.57 -9.94
N GLY A 428 23.79 -4.71 -10.80
CA GLY A 428 25.23 -4.41 -10.91
C GLY A 428 26.07 -5.46 -11.66
N ALA A 429 25.50 -6.60 -12.08
CA ALA A 429 26.25 -7.67 -12.75
C ALA A 429 25.37 -8.50 -13.71
N THR A 430 26.00 -9.33 -14.54
CA THR A 430 25.29 -10.24 -15.45
C THR A 430 24.67 -11.42 -14.70
N LEU A 431 23.62 -12.05 -15.27
CA LEU A 431 22.98 -13.22 -14.66
C LEU A 431 23.96 -14.36 -14.36
N LEU A 432 24.95 -14.58 -15.24
CA LEU A 432 25.99 -15.57 -15.03
C LEU A 432 26.83 -15.23 -13.79
N GLN A 433 27.30 -13.98 -13.68
CA GLN A 433 28.07 -13.51 -12.52
C GLN A 433 27.25 -13.61 -11.23
N ILE A 434 25.99 -13.20 -11.26
CA ILE A 434 25.04 -13.31 -10.14
C ILE A 434 24.86 -14.78 -9.74
N SER A 435 24.63 -15.69 -10.70
CA SER A 435 24.43 -17.13 -10.43
C SER A 435 25.67 -17.77 -9.80
N CYS A 436 26.87 -17.44 -10.31
CA CYS A 436 28.14 -17.92 -9.74
C CYS A 436 28.35 -17.43 -8.30
N LYS A 437 28.13 -16.12 -8.05
CA LYS A 437 28.26 -15.53 -6.72
C LYS A 437 27.22 -16.07 -5.75
N PHE A 438 25.99 -16.30 -6.22
CA PHE A 438 24.91 -16.89 -5.44
C PHE A 438 25.22 -18.32 -4.97
N VAL A 439 25.67 -19.18 -5.89
CA VAL A 439 26.11 -20.55 -5.53
C VAL A 439 27.25 -20.51 -4.51
N SER A 440 28.23 -19.61 -4.71
CA SER A 440 29.36 -19.44 -3.79
C SER A 440 28.92 -18.95 -2.41
N ALA A 441 27.99 -18.00 -2.36
CA ALA A 441 27.38 -17.47 -1.13
C ALA A 441 26.70 -18.58 -0.31
N PHE A 442 25.85 -19.40 -0.96
CA PHE A 442 25.18 -20.53 -0.30
C PHE A 442 26.15 -21.60 0.22
N GLN A 443 27.19 -21.91 -0.56
CA GLN A 443 28.23 -22.86 -0.13
C GLN A 443 28.99 -22.36 1.09
N ASN A 444 29.34 -21.07 1.14
CA ASN A 444 30.02 -20.48 2.29
C ASN A 444 29.13 -20.42 3.53
N LEU A 445 27.85 -20.06 3.38
CA LEU A 445 26.87 -20.08 4.47
C LEU A 445 26.79 -21.46 5.12
N ARG A 446 26.72 -22.52 4.29
CA ARG A 446 26.67 -23.90 4.76
C ARG A 446 27.97 -24.36 5.42
N LYS A 447 29.13 -23.94 4.91
CA LYS A 447 30.42 -24.22 5.56
C LYS A 447 30.50 -23.61 6.96
N MET A 448 29.88 -22.45 7.17
CA MET A 448 29.88 -21.76 8.47
C MET A 448 28.85 -22.31 9.44
N ASN A 449 27.71 -22.80 8.93
CA ASN A 449 26.65 -23.41 9.72
C ASN A 449 26.26 -24.75 9.08
N PRO A 450 26.97 -25.85 9.42
CA PRO A 450 26.71 -27.16 8.81
C PRO A 450 25.30 -27.71 9.08
N ASN A 451 24.69 -27.30 10.20
CA ASN A 451 23.37 -27.76 10.66
C ASN A 451 22.21 -26.91 10.11
N ILE A 452 22.48 -25.93 9.25
CA ILE A 452 21.45 -25.08 8.68
C ILE A 452 20.48 -25.90 7.81
N GLU A 453 19.18 -25.83 8.12
CA GLU A 453 18.16 -26.47 7.30
C GLU A 453 17.90 -25.64 6.05
N ILE A 454 17.83 -26.29 4.90
CA ILE A 454 17.52 -25.62 3.63
C ILE A 454 16.07 -25.95 3.26
N SER A 455 15.24 -24.91 3.21
CA SER A 455 13.85 -25.01 2.79
C SER A 455 13.72 -25.46 1.32
N PRO A 456 12.54 -25.98 0.91
CA PRO A 456 12.30 -26.32 -0.49
C PRO A 456 12.54 -25.15 -1.46
N PHE A 457 12.11 -23.94 -1.07
CA PHE A 457 12.28 -22.72 -1.87
C PHE A 457 13.76 -22.39 -2.12
N GLU A 458 14.59 -22.46 -1.09
CA GLU A 458 16.03 -22.19 -1.20
C GLU A 458 16.75 -23.27 -2.02
N LYS A 459 16.34 -24.55 -1.88
CA LYS A 459 16.85 -25.65 -2.70
C LYS A 459 16.57 -25.43 -4.18
N GLU A 460 15.35 -25.01 -4.52
CA GLU A 460 14.95 -24.72 -5.89
C GLU A 460 15.75 -23.56 -6.48
N ALA A 461 15.93 -22.47 -5.71
CA ALA A 461 16.77 -21.34 -6.13
C ALA A 461 18.22 -21.77 -6.38
N LEU A 462 18.81 -22.56 -5.47
CA LEU A 462 20.18 -23.08 -5.61
C LEU A 462 20.34 -24.02 -6.80
N PHE A 463 19.38 -24.92 -7.01
CA PHE A 463 19.38 -25.83 -8.15
C PHE A 463 19.30 -25.06 -9.48
N THR A 464 18.42 -24.06 -9.54
CA THR A 464 18.24 -23.20 -10.71
C THR A 464 19.52 -22.44 -11.03
N ALA A 465 20.15 -21.82 -10.02
CA ALA A 465 21.41 -21.10 -10.19
C ALA A 465 22.55 -21.99 -10.68
N ALA A 466 22.73 -23.17 -10.08
CA ALA A 466 23.76 -24.11 -10.50
C ALA A 466 23.55 -24.59 -11.94
N THR A 467 22.28 -24.79 -12.34
CA THR A 467 21.93 -25.21 -13.71
C THR A 467 22.21 -24.10 -14.72
N LEU A 468 21.83 -22.86 -14.41
CA LEU A 468 22.08 -21.71 -15.27
C LEU A 468 23.58 -21.41 -15.42
N THR A 469 24.36 -21.50 -14.34
CA THR A 469 25.82 -21.37 -14.40
C THR A 469 26.43 -22.38 -15.38
N ARG A 470 26.00 -23.65 -15.33
CA ARG A 470 26.51 -24.67 -16.27
C ARG A 470 26.11 -24.40 -17.71
N LYS A 471 24.87 -23.96 -17.96
CA LYS A 471 24.39 -23.67 -19.32
C LYS A 471 25.11 -22.46 -19.92
N LEU A 472 25.14 -21.35 -19.19
CA LEU A 472 25.71 -20.08 -19.65
C LEU A 472 27.25 -20.06 -19.70
N GLN A 473 27.94 -21.06 -19.14
CA GLN A 473 29.39 -21.26 -19.30
C GLN A 473 29.75 -22.10 -20.53
N ASN A 474 28.79 -22.85 -21.07
CA ASN A 474 28.96 -23.72 -22.22
C ASN A 474 28.42 -23.09 -23.53
N GLU A 475 27.80 -21.91 -23.43
CA GLU A 475 27.48 -20.99 -24.53
C GLU A 475 28.60 -19.95 -24.67
#